data_AF-A0A0A2ADS3-F1
#
_entry.id   AF-A0A0A2ADS3-F1
#
_cell.length_a   1.000
_cell.length_b   1.000
_cell.length_c   1.000
_cell.angle_alpha   90.00
_cell.angle_beta   90.00
_cell.angle_gamma   90.00
#
_symmetry.space_group_name_H-M   'P 1'
#
loop_
_entity.id
_entity.type
_entity.pdbx_description
1 polymer ?
#
loop_
_entity_poly.entity_id
_entity_poly.type
_entity_poly.pdbx_seq_one_letter_code
_entity_poly.pdbx_strand_id
1 'polypeptide(L)'
;MSDSKTPLGANPKFPEKYIDQSVQPTDIGIAEQWAVKTVADPFVGNLATPVNSGYFTKAFINNLPFYREGISPNFRGLETGAAFGYLLYGPFTMTGPLRNSDFALTSGLLAAIGAVHILTALLVLYNAPGKAPNVQPPDTTVNNPPADLFTRAGWADFTSGFWLGGCGGAVFAWLLVGTLHLNNIMQLIQNIWTTG
;
A
#
# COMPACT_ATOMS: atom_id res chain seq x y z
N MET A 1 -30.43 3.64 48.97
CA MET A 1 -29.11 4.01 48.42
C MET A 1 -28.52 2.75 47.82
N SER A 2 -28.79 2.50 46.54
CA SER A 2 -28.37 1.26 45.85
C SER A 2 -27.28 1.64 44.88
N ASP A 3 -26.03 1.29 45.21
CA ASP A 3 -24.88 1.43 44.34
C ASP A 3 -25.02 0.45 43.17
N SER A 4 -25.47 0.94 42.02
CA SER A 4 -25.43 0.19 40.77
C SER A 4 -23.97 0.11 40.31
N LYS A 5 -23.30 -0.99 40.64
CA LYS A 5 -21.98 -1.33 40.08
C LYS A 5 -22.10 -1.44 38.56
N THR A 6 -21.63 -0.43 37.86
CA THR A 6 -21.43 -0.47 36.41
C THR A 6 -20.42 -1.59 36.11
N PRO A 7 -20.74 -2.56 35.24
CA PRO A 7 -19.81 -3.64 34.92
C PRO A 7 -18.52 -3.06 34.29
N LEU A 8 -17.36 -3.51 34.76
CA LEU A 8 -16.06 -3.19 34.14
C LEU A 8 -16.09 -3.67 32.69
N GLY A 9 -16.06 -2.72 31.76
CA GLY A 9 -16.20 -2.97 30.31
C GLY A 9 -17.25 -2.09 29.62
N ALA A 10 -18.09 -1.37 30.37
CA ALA A 10 -18.93 -0.34 29.78
C ALA A 10 -18.10 0.93 29.50
N ASN A 11 -18.14 1.43 28.26
CA ASN A 11 -17.65 2.77 27.96
C ASN A 11 -18.27 3.76 28.96
N PRO A 12 -17.49 4.68 29.56
CA PRO A 12 -18.02 5.64 30.51
C PRO A 12 -19.16 6.41 29.83
N LYS A 13 -20.38 6.27 30.35
CA LYS A 13 -21.54 7.02 29.86
C LYS A 13 -21.39 8.45 30.37
N PHE A 14 -21.11 9.38 29.46
CA PHE A 14 -21.12 10.80 29.79
C PHE A 14 -22.51 11.20 30.30
N PRO A 15 -22.62 12.04 31.34
CA PRO A 15 -23.91 12.55 31.80
C PRO A 15 -24.64 13.23 30.63
N GLU A 16 -25.93 12.93 30.46
CA GLU A 16 -26.76 13.33 29.31
C GLU A 16 -26.74 14.85 29.03
N LYS A 17 -26.53 15.66 30.07
CA LYS A 17 -26.35 17.11 30.00
C LYS A 17 -25.10 17.61 29.25
N TYR A 18 -24.13 16.72 28.98
CA TYR A 18 -22.91 17.02 28.22
C TYR A 18 -22.89 16.36 26.84
N ILE A 19 -23.98 15.67 26.48
CA ILE A 19 -24.15 15.06 25.16
C ILE A 19 -24.86 16.10 24.30
N ASP A 20 -24.20 16.54 23.23
CA ASP A 20 -24.82 17.43 22.25
C ASP A 20 -25.93 16.66 21.50
N GLN A 21 -27.18 17.02 21.77
CA GLN A 21 -28.36 16.40 21.17
C GLN A 21 -28.65 16.91 19.74
N SER A 22 -27.93 17.94 19.27
CA SER A 22 -28.07 18.46 17.91
C SER A 22 -27.40 17.57 16.87
N VAL A 23 -26.51 16.67 17.32
CA VAL A 23 -25.73 15.77 16.51
C VAL A 23 -26.38 14.38 16.51
N GLN A 24 -26.90 13.95 15.36
CA GLN A 24 -27.43 12.61 15.18
C GLN A 24 -26.29 11.61 14.91
N PRO A 25 -26.41 10.34 15.33
CA PRO A 25 -25.41 9.30 15.05
C PRO A 25 -25.12 9.08 13.56
N THR A 26 -26.03 9.52 12.68
CA THR A 26 -25.93 9.44 11.22
C THR A 26 -25.25 10.66 10.58
N ASP A 27 -24.95 11.69 11.36
CA ASP A 27 -24.33 12.90 10.82
C ASP A 27 -22.87 12.62 10.44
N ILE A 28 -22.43 13.22 9.34
CA ILE A 28 -21.06 13.12 8.86
C ILE A 28 -20.18 14.13 9.61
N GLY A 29 -19.08 13.66 10.20
CA GLY A 29 -18.12 14.54 10.90
C GLY A 29 -18.30 14.65 12.41
N ILE A 30 -19.10 13.77 13.01
CA ILE A 30 -19.30 13.73 14.47
C ILE A 30 -18.03 13.27 15.18
N ALA A 31 -17.70 13.87 16.32
CA ALA A 31 -16.47 13.56 17.07
C ALA A 31 -16.31 12.06 17.39
N GLU A 32 -17.42 11.33 17.53
CA GLU A 32 -17.44 9.89 17.77
C GLU A 32 -16.96 9.03 16.59
N GLN A 33 -17.12 9.51 15.35
CA GLN A 33 -16.55 8.87 14.15
C GLN A 33 -15.02 9.05 14.10
N TRP A 34 -14.52 10.14 14.68
CA TRP A 34 -13.08 10.45 14.77
C TRP A 34 -12.44 9.94 16.06
N ALA A 35 -13.22 9.36 16.96
CA ALA A 35 -12.76 8.91 18.26
C ALA A 35 -11.79 7.74 18.13
N VAL A 36 -10.64 7.88 18.80
CA VAL A 36 -9.69 6.79 18.97
C VAL A 36 -10.23 5.81 20.00
N LYS A 37 -10.34 4.53 19.62
CA LYS A 37 -10.85 3.45 20.44
C LYS A 37 -9.74 2.44 20.73
N THR A 38 -9.85 1.74 21.84
CA THR A 38 -8.99 0.57 22.09
C THR A 38 -9.39 -0.56 21.14
N VAL A 39 -8.42 -1.40 20.79
CA VAL A 39 -8.68 -2.65 20.07
C VAL A 39 -9.33 -3.67 20.99
N ALA A 40 -9.86 -4.77 20.45
CA ALA A 40 -10.66 -5.75 21.21
C ALA A 40 -9.91 -6.29 22.44
N ASP A 41 -8.59 -6.44 22.35
CA ASP A 41 -7.70 -6.74 23.47
C ASP A 41 -6.87 -5.50 23.86
N PRO A 42 -7.13 -4.88 25.03
CA PRO A 42 -6.40 -3.70 25.49
C PRO A 42 -4.89 -3.91 25.74
N PHE A 43 -4.41 -5.15 25.82
CA PHE A 43 -2.98 -5.45 25.98
C PHE A 43 -2.21 -5.47 24.65
N VAL A 44 -2.93 -5.44 23.51
CA VAL A 44 -2.32 -5.30 22.20
C VAL A 44 -1.90 -3.84 22.00
N GLY A 45 -0.64 -3.62 21.62
CA GLY A 45 -0.06 -2.29 21.38
C GLY A 45 -0.56 -1.63 20.08
N ASN A 46 -1.88 -1.56 19.86
CA ASN A 46 -2.50 -0.85 18.75
C ASN A 46 -3.79 -0.13 19.20
N LEU A 47 -4.17 0.92 18.47
CA LEU A 47 -5.38 1.72 18.70
C LEU A 47 -6.23 1.73 17.44
N ALA A 48 -7.54 1.58 17.58
CA ALA A 48 -8.48 1.75 16.49
C ALA A 48 -8.72 3.25 16.25
N THR A 49 -8.10 3.78 15.21
CA THR A 49 -8.19 5.18 14.77
C THR A 49 -8.97 5.27 13.46
N PRO A 50 -9.49 6.45 13.08
CA PRO A 50 -10.13 6.64 11.78
C PRO A 50 -9.18 6.32 10.60
N VAL A 51 -7.87 6.51 10.80
CA VAL A 51 -6.86 6.28 9.78
C VAL A 51 -6.63 4.79 9.51
N ASN A 52 -6.63 3.92 10.54
CA ASN A 52 -6.37 2.48 10.37
C ASN A 52 -7.65 1.62 10.36
N SER A 53 -8.67 2.01 11.12
CA SER A 53 -9.87 1.22 11.36
C SER A 53 -11.14 1.83 10.74
N GLY A 54 -11.00 2.96 10.05
CA GLY A 54 -12.08 3.56 9.27
C GLY A 54 -12.58 2.63 8.15
N TYR A 55 -13.87 2.70 7.84
CA TYR A 55 -14.50 1.89 6.79
C TYR A 55 -13.77 2.02 5.45
N PHE A 56 -13.45 3.26 5.03
CA PHE A 56 -12.74 3.52 3.79
C PHE A 56 -11.33 2.91 3.78
N THR A 57 -10.53 3.12 4.84
CA THR A 57 -9.18 2.54 4.91
C THR A 57 -9.25 1.03 4.83
N LYS A 58 -10.11 0.39 5.63
CA LYS A 58 -10.25 -1.07 5.58
C LYS A 58 -10.67 -1.54 4.20
N ALA A 59 -11.66 -0.90 3.58
CA ALA A 59 -12.10 -1.27 2.23
C ALA A 59 -10.96 -1.10 1.21
N PHE A 60 -10.21 0.00 1.26
CA PHE A 60 -9.12 0.25 0.33
C PHE A 60 -7.94 -0.71 0.54
N ILE A 61 -7.47 -0.85 1.77
CA ILE A 61 -6.30 -1.68 2.10
C ILE A 61 -6.58 -3.16 1.87
N ASN A 62 -7.75 -3.67 2.28
CA ASN A 62 -8.08 -5.09 2.06
C ASN A 62 -8.31 -5.43 0.57
N ASN A 63 -8.54 -4.43 -0.29
CA ASN A 63 -8.64 -4.63 -1.74
C ASN A 63 -7.31 -4.42 -2.50
N LEU A 64 -6.24 -4.02 -1.81
CA LEU A 64 -4.90 -3.94 -2.41
C LEU A 64 -4.42 -5.33 -2.85
N PRO A 65 -3.59 -5.42 -3.91
CA PRO A 65 -3.14 -6.71 -4.45
C PRO A 65 -2.52 -7.63 -3.39
N PHE A 66 -1.81 -7.03 -2.44
CA PHE A 66 -1.14 -7.75 -1.37
C PHE A 66 -2.10 -8.41 -0.37
N TYR A 67 -3.26 -7.80 -0.08
CA TYR A 67 -4.22 -8.27 0.94
C TYR A 67 -5.53 -8.82 0.37
N ARG A 68 -5.79 -8.65 -0.93
CA ARG A 68 -7.05 -9.07 -1.59
C ARG A 68 -7.29 -10.57 -1.41
N GLU A 69 -8.47 -10.98 -0.96
CA GLU A 69 -8.77 -12.39 -0.76
C GLU A 69 -8.90 -13.15 -2.10
N GLY A 70 -8.56 -14.45 -2.10
CA GLY A 70 -8.78 -15.34 -3.25
C GLY A 70 -7.78 -15.21 -4.41
N ILE A 71 -6.72 -14.41 -4.28
CA ILE A 71 -5.69 -14.26 -5.33
C ILE A 71 -4.45 -15.09 -5.02
N SER A 72 -3.95 -15.82 -6.01
CA SER A 72 -2.69 -16.58 -5.90
C SER A 72 -1.49 -15.66 -5.65
N PRO A 73 -0.45 -16.10 -4.92
CA PRO A 73 0.73 -15.29 -4.65
C PRO A 73 1.40 -14.69 -5.89
N ASN A 74 1.42 -15.43 -7.00
CA ASN A 74 1.98 -14.97 -8.28
C ASN A 74 1.23 -13.75 -8.83
N PHE A 75 -0.11 -13.80 -8.93
CA PHE A 75 -0.91 -12.65 -9.38
C PHE A 75 -0.77 -11.43 -8.46
N ARG A 76 -0.63 -11.63 -7.14
CA ARG A 76 -0.32 -10.52 -6.21
C ARG A 76 1.01 -9.86 -6.56
N GLY A 77 2.03 -10.68 -6.82
CA GLY A 77 3.33 -10.26 -7.29
C GLY A 77 3.25 -9.50 -8.61
N LEU A 78 2.50 -10.02 -9.58
CA LEU A 78 2.32 -9.43 -10.90
C LEU A 78 1.72 -8.02 -10.85
N GLU A 79 0.59 -7.84 -10.15
CA GLU A 79 -0.09 -6.55 -10.05
C GLU A 79 0.77 -5.54 -9.28
N THR A 80 1.45 -5.99 -8.20
CA THR A 80 2.38 -5.16 -7.43
C THR A 80 3.59 -4.75 -8.29
N GLY A 81 4.22 -5.72 -8.95
CA GLY A 81 5.36 -5.50 -9.83
C GLY A 81 5.03 -4.52 -10.95
N ALA A 82 3.90 -4.71 -11.62
CA ALA A 82 3.44 -3.82 -12.69
C ALA A 82 3.30 -2.36 -12.22
N ALA A 83 2.70 -2.15 -11.05
CA ALA A 83 2.58 -0.81 -10.47
C ALA A 83 3.94 -0.17 -10.17
N PHE A 84 4.86 -0.92 -9.54
CA PHE A 84 6.21 -0.42 -9.24
C PHE A 84 7.06 -0.18 -10.48
N GLY A 85 7.04 -1.09 -11.46
CA GLY A 85 7.76 -0.94 -12.72
C GLY A 85 7.29 0.29 -13.51
N TYR A 86 5.98 0.49 -13.57
CA TYR A 86 5.39 1.67 -14.20
C TYR A 86 5.79 2.97 -13.49
N LEU A 87 5.71 2.98 -12.15
CA LEU A 87 6.04 4.14 -11.33
C LEU A 87 7.52 4.52 -11.44
N LEU A 88 8.43 3.53 -11.34
CA LEU A 88 9.88 3.76 -11.32
C LEU A 88 10.41 4.35 -12.63
N TYR A 89 9.78 4.02 -13.76
CA TYR A 89 10.20 4.54 -15.07
C TYR A 89 10.20 6.09 -15.12
N GLY A 90 9.22 6.73 -14.50
CA GLY A 90 9.06 8.19 -14.52
C GLY A 90 10.29 8.92 -13.96
N PRO A 91 10.63 8.74 -12.67
CA PRO A 91 11.80 9.37 -12.07
C PRO A 91 13.10 9.07 -12.81
N PHE A 92 13.37 7.82 -13.20
CA PHE A 92 14.62 7.49 -13.89
C PHE A 92 14.77 8.17 -15.25
N THR A 93 13.66 8.38 -15.96
CA THR A 93 13.68 9.10 -17.24
C THR A 93 13.82 10.60 -17.04
N MET A 94 13.17 11.17 -16.03
CA MET A 94 13.14 12.62 -15.80
C MET A 94 14.39 13.14 -15.09
N THR A 95 14.91 12.42 -14.09
CA THR A 95 16.06 12.85 -13.27
C THR A 95 17.34 12.09 -13.59
N GLY A 96 17.32 11.26 -14.65
CA GLY A 96 18.48 10.50 -15.09
C GLY A 96 19.64 11.38 -15.59
N PRO A 97 20.87 10.82 -15.64
CA PRO A 97 22.04 11.54 -16.14
C PRO A 97 21.93 11.87 -17.64
N LEU A 98 21.21 11.03 -18.40
CA LEU A 98 21.00 11.17 -19.85
C LEU A 98 19.67 11.83 -20.21
N ARG A 99 18.99 12.47 -19.24
CA ARG A 99 17.66 13.09 -19.44
C ARG A 99 17.60 14.13 -20.55
N ASN A 100 18.72 14.78 -20.87
CA ASN A 100 18.83 15.82 -21.91
C ASN A 100 19.31 15.27 -23.27
N SER A 101 19.39 13.95 -23.42
CA SER A 101 19.83 13.30 -24.66
C SER A 101 18.69 12.61 -25.38
N ASP A 102 18.86 12.33 -26.67
CA ASP A 102 17.90 11.57 -27.48
C ASP A 102 17.66 10.14 -26.95
N PHE A 103 18.55 9.64 -26.10
CA PHE A 103 18.47 8.32 -25.46
C PHE A 103 17.84 8.36 -24.06
N ALA A 104 17.27 9.50 -23.62
CA ALA A 104 16.67 9.66 -22.29
C ALA A 104 15.67 8.54 -21.97
N LEU A 105 14.72 8.28 -22.89
CA LEU A 105 13.68 7.27 -22.70
C LEU A 105 14.24 5.85 -22.53
N THR A 106 15.20 5.48 -23.36
CA THR A 106 15.84 4.16 -23.34
C THR A 106 16.71 3.98 -22.09
N SER A 107 17.44 5.03 -21.68
CA SER A 107 18.23 5.00 -20.45
C SER A 107 17.37 4.87 -19.20
N GLY A 108 16.22 5.54 -19.17
CA GLY A 108 15.24 5.43 -18.09
C GLY A 108 14.61 4.04 -18.00
N LEU A 109 14.34 3.40 -19.15
CA LEU A 109 13.85 2.02 -19.20
C LEU A 109 14.87 1.04 -18.62
N LEU A 110 16.13 1.12 -19.04
CA LEU A 110 17.19 0.25 -18.53
C LEU A 110 17.43 0.46 -17.02
N ALA A 111 17.38 1.70 -16.56
CA ALA A 111 17.48 2.02 -15.14
C ALA A 111 16.31 1.46 -14.32
N ALA A 112 15.07 1.59 -14.82
CA ALA A 112 13.88 1.03 -14.19
C ALA A 112 13.93 -0.50 -14.12
N ILE A 113 14.29 -1.17 -15.21
CA ILE A 113 14.46 -2.63 -15.23
C ILE A 113 15.59 -3.06 -14.27
N GLY A 114 16.72 -2.34 -14.26
CA GLY A 114 17.80 -2.59 -13.31
C GLY A 114 17.35 -2.48 -11.85
N ALA A 115 16.57 -1.45 -11.51
CA ALA A 115 15.99 -1.29 -10.17
C ALA A 115 15.04 -2.44 -9.81
N VAL A 116 14.18 -2.88 -10.75
CA VAL A 116 13.32 -4.05 -10.56
C VAL A 116 14.12 -5.32 -10.31
N HIS A 117 15.25 -5.53 -10.99
CA HIS A 117 16.14 -6.67 -10.74
C HIS A 117 16.75 -6.63 -9.34
N ILE A 118 17.19 -5.45 -8.88
CA ILE A 118 17.72 -5.27 -7.52
C ILE A 118 16.63 -5.57 -6.48
N LEU A 119 15.42 -5.02 -6.64
CA LEU A 119 14.29 -5.28 -5.75
C LEU A 119 13.91 -6.77 -5.74
N THR A 120 13.91 -7.42 -6.91
CA THR A 120 13.66 -8.86 -7.02
C THR A 120 14.73 -9.66 -6.28
N ALA A 121 16.01 -9.31 -6.42
CA ALA A 121 17.09 -9.97 -5.70
C ALA A 121 16.95 -9.83 -4.17
N LEU A 122 16.50 -8.66 -3.69
CA LEU A 122 16.20 -8.45 -2.26
C LEU A 122 15.02 -9.32 -1.79
N LEU A 123 13.97 -9.47 -2.61
CA LEU A 123 12.84 -10.36 -2.31
C LEU A 123 13.25 -11.84 -2.28
N VAL A 124 14.15 -12.26 -3.17
CA VAL A 124 14.76 -13.61 -3.13
C VAL A 124 15.57 -13.79 -1.85
N LEU A 125 16.42 -12.81 -1.49
CA LEU A 125 17.25 -12.86 -0.29
C LEU A 125 16.40 -12.90 1.01
N TYR A 126 15.25 -12.23 1.02
CA TYR A 126 14.29 -12.31 2.12
C TYR A 126 13.79 -13.75 2.35
N ASN A 127 13.68 -14.55 1.29
CA ASN A 127 13.28 -15.95 1.31
C ASN A 127 14.45 -16.94 1.33
N ALA A 128 15.65 -16.51 1.75
CA ALA A 128 16.84 -17.34 1.75
C ALA A 128 16.67 -18.62 2.60
N PRO A 129 17.38 -19.72 2.26
CA PRO A 129 17.37 -20.96 3.05
C PRO A 129 17.70 -20.69 4.53
N GLY A 130 16.92 -21.25 5.45
CA GLY A 130 17.04 -21.02 6.88
C GLY A 130 16.24 -19.81 7.41
N LYS A 131 15.74 -18.95 6.53
CA LYS A 131 14.74 -17.92 6.85
C LYS A 131 13.38 -18.31 6.29
N ALA A 132 12.31 -17.86 6.91
CA ALA A 132 10.95 -17.96 6.39
C ALA A 132 10.34 -16.55 6.42
N PRO A 133 9.45 -16.22 5.46
CA PRO A 133 8.68 -14.99 5.53
C PRO A 133 7.97 -14.88 6.88
N ASN A 134 7.97 -13.70 7.48
CA ASN A 134 7.29 -13.49 8.75
C ASN A 134 5.77 -13.51 8.50
N VAL A 135 5.08 -14.47 9.15
CA VAL A 135 3.62 -14.55 9.10
C VAL A 135 3.06 -13.35 9.85
N GLN A 136 2.36 -12.49 9.11
CA GLN A 136 1.78 -11.29 9.69
C GLN A 136 0.61 -11.67 10.61
N PRO A 137 0.58 -11.16 11.86
CA PRO A 137 -0.59 -11.35 12.70
C PRO A 137 -1.77 -10.52 12.17
N PRO A 138 -3.01 -10.93 12.47
CA PRO A 138 -4.19 -10.09 12.29
C PRO A 138 -4.00 -8.73 12.95
N ASP A 139 -4.44 -7.68 12.24
CA ASP A 139 -4.44 -6.32 12.77
C ASP A 139 -5.81 -5.66 12.58
N THR A 140 -6.04 -4.55 13.26
CA THR A 140 -7.23 -3.70 13.15
C THR A 140 -7.61 -3.33 11.73
N THR A 141 -6.61 -3.17 10.85
CA THR A 141 -6.78 -2.80 9.44
C THR A 141 -7.06 -4.02 8.55
N VAL A 142 -6.32 -5.10 8.77
CA VAL A 142 -6.35 -6.34 7.99
C VAL A 142 -6.56 -7.51 8.94
N ASN A 143 -7.79 -8.02 8.99
CA ASN A 143 -8.16 -9.09 9.93
C ASN A 143 -7.57 -10.44 9.52
N ASN A 144 -7.48 -10.71 8.21
CA ASN A 144 -7.06 -12.01 7.67
C ASN A 144 -5.92 -11.81 6.66
N PRO A 145 -4.67 -11.68 7.10
CA PRO A 145 -3.55 -11.63 6.17
C PRO A 145 -3.43 -12.95 5.38
N PRO A 146 -3.06 -12.90 4.09
CA PRO A 146 -2.98 -14.08 3.24
C PRO A 146 -1.88 -15.03 3.71
N ALA A 147 -2.28 -16.15 4.32
CA ALA A 147 -1.37 -17.13 4.90
C ALA A 147 -0.56 -17.91 3.85
N ASP A 148 -1.08 -18.02 2.61
CA ASP A 148 -0.43 -18.67 1.48
C ASP A 148 0.82 -17.91 1.01
N LEU A 149 0.79 -16.58 1.08
CA LEU A 149 1.89 -15.70 0.69
C LEU A 149 3.10 -15.82 1.60
N PHE A 150 2.90 -15.99 2.91
CA PHE A 150 3.99 -16.06 3.90
C PHE A 150 4.63 -17.45 4.04
N THR A 151 4.57 -18.24 2.97
CA THR A 151 5.29 -19.51 2.84
C THR A 151 6.49 -19.34 1.92
N ARG A 152 7.49 -20.23 2.00
CA ARG A 152 8.63 -20.16 1.06
C ARG A 152 8.22 -20.30 -0.39
N ALA A 153 7.27 -21.19 -0.67
CA ALA A 153 6.76 -21.41 -2.01
C ALA A 153 5.94 -20.21 -2.49
N GLY A 154 4.99 -19.73 -1.68
CA GLY A 154 4.18 -18.56 -2.02
C GLY A 154 5.01 -17.29 -2.24
N TRP A 155 6.05 -17.07 -1.44
CA TRP A 155 6.95 -15.93 -1.61
C TRP A 155 7.81 -16.05 -2.88
N ALA A 156 8.23 -17.26 -3.26
CA ALA A 156 8.94 -17.49 -4.52
C ALA A 156 8.04 -17.22 -5.74
N ASP A 157 6.77 -17.65 -5.67
CA ASP A 157 5.77 -17.37 -6.70
C ASP A 157 5.47 -15.87 -6.80
N PHE A 158 5.31 -15.19 -5.66
CA PHE A 158 5.17 -13.73 -5.60
C PHE A 158 6.36 -13.01 -6.23
N THR A 159 7.59 -13.43 -5.90
CA THR A 159 8.81 -12.80 -6.42
C THR A 159 8.92 -12.97 -7.94
N SER A 160 8.52 -14.14 -8.46
CA SER A 160 8.48 -14.40 -9.90
C SER A 160 7.45 -13.51 -10.61
N GLY A 161 6.25 -13.37 -10.03
CA GLY A 161 5.23 -12.45 -10.50
C GLY A 161 5.68 -10.99 -10.46
N PHE A 162 6.33 -10.57 -9.36
CA PHE A 162 6.87 -9.21 -9.19
C PHE A 162 7.88 -8.86 -10.27
N TRP A 163 8.82 -9.77 -10.57
CA TRP A 163 9.81 -9.54 -11.62
C TRP A 163 9.15 -9.39 -13.00
N LEU A 164 8.24 -10.31 -13.36
CA LEU A 164 7.55 -10.28 -14.64
C LEU A 164 6.69 -9.02 -14.78
N GLY A 165 5.93 -8.69 -13.74
CA GLY A 165 5.10 -7.49 -13.67
C GLY A 165 5.94 -6.22 -13.72
N GLY A 166 7.04 -6.15 -12.98
CA GLY A 166 7.94 -5.00 -12.94
C GLY A 166 8.59 -4.70 -14.29
N CYS A 167 9.11 -5.71 -14.96
CA CYS A 167 9.63 -5.56 -16.31
C CYS A 167 8.52 -5.14 -17.29
N GLY A 168 7.35 -5.78 -17.24
CA GLY A 168 6.20 -5.44 -18.08
C GLY A 168 5.69 -4.02 -17.87
N GLY A 169 5.56 -3.58 -16.61
CA GLY A 169 5.12 -2.23 -16.24
C GLY A 169 6.10 -1.15 -16.68
N ALA A 170 7.42 -1.40 -16.56
CA ALA A 170 8.45 -0.48 -17.03
C ALA A 170 8.43 -0.33 -18.57
N VAL A 171 8.30 -1.45 -19.30
CA VAL A 171 8.17 -1.43 -20.76
C VAL A 171 6.88 -0.74 -21.18
N PHE A 172 5.77 -0.97 -20.48
CA PHE A 172 4.50 -0.32 -20.75
C PHE A 172 4.60 1.20 -20.56
N ALA A 173 5.24 1.67 -19.49
CA ALA A 173 5.48 3.10 -19.27
C ALA A 173 6.36 3.70 -20.38
N TRP A 174 7.42 3.00 -20.77
CA TRP A 174 8.28 3.40 -21.88
C TRP A 174 7.53 3.52 -23.21
N LEU A 175 6.68 2.55 -23.55
CA LEU A 175 5.83 2.60 -24.74
C LEU A 175 4.85 3.77 -24.69
N LEU A 176 4.21 4.00 -23.54
CA LEU A 176 3.27 5.11 -23.37
C LEU A 176 3.98 6.45 -23.56
N VAL A 177 5.08 6.68 -22.86
CA VAL A 177 5.84 7.95 -22.97
C VAL A 177 6.43 8.12 -24.38
N GLY A 178 6.77 7.04 -25.07
CA GLY A 178 7.20 7.08 -26.47
C GLY A 178 6.10 7.46 -27.48
N THR A 179 4.82 7.57 -27.07
CA THR A 179 3.74 7.98 -27.97
C THR A 179 3.69 9.49 -28.19
N LEU A 180 3.34 9.91 -29.42
CA LEU A 180 3.32 11.31 -29.85
C LEU A 180 2.44 12.22 -28.97
N HIS A 181 1.40 11.66 -28.34
CA HIS A 181 0.45 12.42 -27.52
C HIS A 181 1.02 12.83 -26.15
N LEU A 182 1.94 12.04 -25.58
CA LEU A 182 2.49 12.31 -24.25
C LEU A 182 3.69 13.26 -24.27
N ASN A 183 4.26 13.57 -25.43
CA ASN A 183 5.36 14.54 -25.57
C ASN A 183 5.03 15.92 -24.99
N ASN A 184 3.81 16.41 -25.19
CA ASN A 184 3.39 17.72 -24.67
C ASN A 184 3.31 17.72 -23.14
N ILE A 185 2.82 16.63 -22.55
CA ILE A 185 2.72 16.47 -21.09
C ILE A 185 4.12 16.28 -20.50
N MET A 186 5.02 15.59 -21.21
CA MET A 186 6.37 15.35 -20.73
C MET A 186 7.21 16.63 -20.66
N GLN A 187 7.06 17.55 -21.61
CA GLN A 187 7.70 18.86 -21.51
C GLN A 187 7.19 19.66 -20.30
N LEU A 188 5.88 19.62 -20.02
CA LEU A 188 5.32 20.26 -18.83
C LEU A 188 5.94 19.69 -17.54
N ILE A 189 6.04 18.37 -17.44
CA ILE A 189 6.59 17.69 -16.26
C ILE A 189 8.09 17.96 -16.14
N GLN A 190 8.85 17.90 -17.24
CA GLN A 190 10.30 18.20 -17.23
C GLN A 190 10.59 19.61 -16.75
N ASN A 191 9.78 20.59 -17.16
CA ASN A 191 9.97 21.99 -16.74
C ASN A 191 9.87 22.19 -15.22
N ILE A 192 9.09 21.37 -14.51
CA ILE A 192 9.02 21.38 -13.03
C ILE A 192 10.36 20.96 -12.43
N TRP A 193 11.07 20.04 -13.08
CA TRP A 193 12.32 19.46 -12.60
C TRP A 193 13.58 20.18 -13.09
N THR A 194 13.45 21.17 -13.99
CA THR A 194 14.57 21.98 -14.51
C THR A 194 14.63 23.39 -13.93
N THR A 195 13.65 23.81 -13.11
CA THR A 195 13.75 25.04 -12.30
C THR A 195 14.70 24.83 -11.13
N GLY A 196 15.99 24.94 -11.41
CA GLY A 196 17.10 24.97 -10.45
C GLY A 196 18.29 25.69 -11.06
#